data_AF-A0A2D8S8G4-F1
#
_entry.id   AF-A0A2D8S8G4-F1
#
_cell.length_a   1.000
_cell.length_b   1.000
_cell.length_c   1.000
_cell.angle_alpha   90.00
_cell.angle_beta   90.00
_cell.angle_gamma   90.00
#
_symmetry.space_group_name_H-M   'P 1'
#
loop_
_entity.id
_entity.type
_entity.pdbx_description
1 polymer ?
#
loop_
_entity_poly.entity_id
_entity_poly.type
_entity_poly.pdbx_seq_one_letter_code
_entity_poly.pdbx_strand_id
1 'polypeptide(L)'
;LDKVILLDTFIDLDKYKVIPSFAVTHLWNLKDDEDISNIFDNENNVQIFKKGQFPKRYHFSNSDSPDYLIVADLGWSLTTTQKLNQSKSFPGGMHGYDSNYLEMHGIFFANGPSFKSGVRIDSFENINLYPIICKTLEIPPYKENVYWDYNLLNNSIIFK
;
A
#
# COMPACT_ATOMS: atom_id res chain seq x y z
N LEU A 1 3.27 23.21 9.21
CA LEU A 1 3.28 21.88 8.54
C LEU A 1 1.83 21.63 8.21
N ASP A 2 1.45 21.89 6.96
CA ASP A 2 0.05 22.17 6.63
C ASP A 2 -0.72 20.91 6.21
N LYS A 3 -0.04 19.75 6.17
CA LYS A 3 -0.57 18.45 5.76
C LYS A 3 -0.20 17.33 6.75
N VAL A 4 -0.53 17.53 8.02
CA VAL A 4 -0.24 16.58 9.10
C VAL A 4 -1.50 16.33 9.91
N ILE A 5 -1.80 15.05 10.14
CA ILE A 5 -2.87 14.59 11.02
C ILE A 5 -2.22 13.98 12.26
N LEU A 6 -2.56 14.55 13.42
CA LEU A 6 -2.08 14.09 14.72
C LEU A 6 -3.04 13.04 15.25
N LEU A 7 -2.65 11.77 15.22
CA LEU A 7 -3.52 10.67 15.61
C LEU A 7 -4.00 10.77 17.07
N ASP A 8 -3.15 11.28 17.95
CA ASP A 8 -3.40 11.46 19.38
C ASP A 8 -4.38 12.60 19.72
N THR A 9 -4.82 13.39 18.72
CA THR A 9 -5.94 14.33 18.91
C THR A 9 -7.30 13.67 18.68
N PHE A 10 -7.33 12.47 18.10
CA PHE A 10 -8.54 11.72 17.79
C PHE A 10 -8.64 10.43 18.60
N ILE A 11 -7.52 9.71 18.73
CA ILE A 11 -7.46 8.35 19.26
C ILE A 11 -6.66 8.35 20.56
N ASP A 12 -7.21 7.73 21.61
CA ASP A 12 -6.44 7.35 22.79
C ASP A 12 -5.50 6.18 22.46
N LEU A 13 -4.25 6.53 22.10
CA LEU A 13 -3.28 5.57 21.58
C LEU A 13 -2.83 4.51 22.60
N ASP A 14 -3.03 4.74 23.90
CA ASP A 14 -2.67 3.77 24.95
C ASP A 14 -3.56 2.52 24.93
N LYS A 15 -4.74 2.61 24.30
CA LYS A 15 -5.65 1.47 24.09
C LYS A 15 -5.20 0.53 22.98
N TYR A 16 -4.19 0.90 22.18
CA TYR A 16 -3.82 0.20 20.97
C TYR A 16 -2.33 -0.14 20.91
N LYS A 17 -2.00 -1.28 20.28
CA LYS A 17 -0.68 -1.48 19.69
C LYS A 17 -0.66 -0.73 18.37
N VAL A 18 0.08 0.37 18.33
CA VAL A 18 0.21 1.22 17.16
C VAL A 18 1.47 0.83 16.38
N ILE A 19 1.33 0.48 15.10
CA ILE A 19 2.46 0.45 14.16
C ILE A 19 2.29 1.61 13.19
N PRO A 20 2.92 2.76 13.49
CA PRO A 20 2.77 3.96 12.69
C PRO A 20 3.71 3.96 11.48
N SER A 21 3.18 4.38 10.35
CA SER A 21 3.91 4.94 9.21
C SER A 21 3.22 6.24 8.80
N PHE A 22 3.99 7.15 8.19
CA PHE A 22 3.48 8.46 7.78
C PHE A 22 2.27 8.36 6.85
N ALA A 23 2.28 7.43 5.88
CA ALA A 23 1.16 7.27 4.95
C ALA A 23 0.06 6.35 5.49
N VAL A 24 0.41 5.37 6.32
CA VAL A 24 -0.49 4.31 6.78
C VAL A 24 -0.19 3.97 8.24
N THR A 25 -1.21 3.84 9.08
CA THR A 25 -1.04 3.38 10.46
C THR A 25 -1.89 2.16 10.73
N HIS A 26 -1.30 1.16 11.39
CA HIS A 26 -1.99 -0.05 11.82
C HIS A 26 -2.27 0.01 13.32
N LEU A 27 -3.49 -0.37 13.72
CA LEU A 27 -3.91 -0.43 15.11
C LEU A 27 -4.45 -1.83 15.45
N TRP A 28 -3.94 -2.43 16.52
CA TRP A 28 -4.53 -3.62 17.15
C TRP A 28 -5.03 -3.24 18.54
N ASN A 29 -6.27 -3.59 18.87
CA ASN A 29 -6.86 -3.37 20.17
C ASN A 29 -6.08 -4.14 21.25
N LEU A 30 -5.69 -3.46 22.33
CA LEU A 30 -5.01 -4.14 23.44
C LEU A 30 -6.01 -4.75 24.41
N LYS A 31 -7.12 -4.04 24.71
CA LYS A 31 -8.09 -4.43 25.75
C LYS A 31 -9.51 -3.88 25.57
N ASP A 32 -9.76 -3.05 24.55
CA ASP A 32 -11.03 -2.32 24.38
C ASP A 32 -11.77 -2.77 23.11
N ASP A 33 -13.10 -2.68 23.13
CA ASP A 33 -14.01 -3.08 22.05
C ASP A 33 -14.78 -1.87 21.48
N GLU A 34 -14.33 -0.65 21.79
CA GLU A 34 -14.87 0.59 21.24
C GLU A 34 -14.68 0.65 19.71
N ASP A 35 -15.76 0.94 18.99
CA ASP A 35 -15.74 1.09 17.54
C ASP A 35 -15.33 2.52 17.15
N ILE A 36 -14.14 2.66 16.54
CA ILE A 36 -13.61 3.96 16.10
C ILE A 36 -13.76 4.19 14.59
N SER A 37 -14.57 3.39 13.90
CA SER A 37 -14.69 3.48 12.42
C SER A 37 -15.12 4.85 11.90
N ASN A 38 -15.77 5.66 12.75
CA ASN A 38 -16.27 7.00 12.39
C ASN A 38 -15.41 8.14 12.98
N ILE A 39 -14.25 7.82 13.56
CA ILE A 39 -13.45 8.78 14.34
C ILE A 39 -12.88 9.94 13.50
N PHE A 40 -12.84 9.76 12.18
CA PHE A 40 -12.37 10.74 11.20
C PHE A 40 -13.48 11.29 10.29
N ASP A 41 -14.76 11.14 10.63
CA ASP A 41 -15.88 11.60 9.76
C ASP A 41 -15.82 13.10 9.41
N ASN A 42 -15.12 13.91 10.22
CA ASN A 42 -14.92 15.34 9.98
C ASN A 42 -13.51 15.69 9.44
N GLU A 43 -12.68 14.69 9.11
CA GLU A 43 -11.35 14.87 8.52
C GLU A 43 -11.30 14.25 7.12
N ASN A 44 -11.19 15.10 6.10
CA ASN A 44 -11.34 14.65 4.72
C ASN A 44 -10.11 13.94 4.14
N ASN A 45 -8.94 14.06 4.79
CA ASN A 45 -7.65 13.65 4.21
C ASN A 45 -7.11 12.34 4.81
N VAL A 46 -7.98 11.57 5.46
CA VAL A 46 -7.66 10.29 6.06
C VAL A 46 -8.87 9.37 5.99
N GLN A 47 -8.60 8.10 5.81
CA GLN A 47 -9.60 7.05 5.82
C GLN A 47 -9.22 6.05 6.91
N ILE A 48 -10.22 5.56 7.63
CA ILE A 48 -10.06 4.44 8.55
C ILE A 48 -10.91 3.27 8.04
N PHE A 49 -10.33 2.09 8.04
CA PHE A 49 -11.01 0.86 7.68
C PHE A 49 -10.93 -0.11 8.85
N LYS A 50 -12.08 -0.63 9.28
CA LYS A 50 -12.14 -1.73 10.25
C LYS A 50 -11.75 -3.04 9.58
N LYS A 51 -11.21 -3.98 10.36
CA LYS A 51 -10.94 -5.36 9.91
C LYS A 51 -12.20 -5.97 9.30
N GLY A 52 -12.03 -6.57 8.11
CA GLY A 52 -13.15 -7.09 7.30
C GLY A 52 -13.78 -6.06 6.35
N GLN A 53 -13.44 -4.78 6.47
CA GLN A 53 -13.91 -3.69 5.59
C GLN A 53 -12.79 -3.03 4.78
N PHE A 54 -11.58 -3.59 4.79
CA PHE A 54 -10.50 -3.12 3.94
C PHE A 54 -10.92 -3.19 2.45
N PRO A 55 -10.54 -2.20 1.62
CA PRO A 55 -10.77 -2.27 0.19
C PRO A 55 -10.23 -3.59 -0.38
N LYS A 56 -11.11 -4.37 -1.05
CA LYS A 56 -10.74 -5.70 -1.56
C LYS A 56 -9.48 -5.67 -2.44
N ARG A 57 -9.33 -4.60 -3.23
CA ARG A 57 -8.17 -4.38 -4.12
C ARG A 57 -6.82 -4.27 -3.41
N TYR A 58 -6.80 -4.00 -2.10
CA TYR A 58 -5.54 -3.98 -1.36
C TYR A 58 -4.96 -5.37 -1.11
N HIS A 59 -5.78 -6.43 -1.24
CA HIS A 59 -5.35 -7.80 -0.92
C HIS A 59 -4.66 -7.91 0.46
N PHE A 60 -5.10 -7.10 1.42
CA PHE A 60 -4.42 -6.88 2.70
C PHE A 60 -5.03 -7.67 3.88
N SER A 61 -6.18 -8.32 3.67
CA SER A 61 -6.88 -9.08 4.70
C SER A 61 -6.27 -10.48 4.90
N ASN A 62 -5.75 -10.75 6.10
CA ASN A 62 -5.20 -12.03 6.54
C ASN A 62 -5.38 -12.19 8.08
N SER A 63 -4.87 -13.29 8.66
CA SER A 63 -5.01 -13.58 10.09
C SER A 63 -4.43 -12.46 10.97
N ASP A 64 -3.31 -11.89 10.53
CA ASP A 64 -2.48 -10.97 11.29
C ASP A 64 -2.83 -9.50 11.00
N SER A 65 -3.79 -9.25 10.10
CA SER A 65 -4.29 -7.91 9.79
C SER A 65 -4.69 -7.13 11.05
N PRO A 66 -4.44 -5.80 11.07
CA PRO A 66 -4.86 -4.95 12.18
C PRO A 66 -6.38 -4.89 12.32
N ASP A 67 -6.83 -4.48 13.50
CA ASP A 67 -8.25 -4.22 13.77
C ASP A 67 -8.72 -2.96 13.03
N TYR A 68 -7.81 -1.98 12.89
CA TYR A 68 -8.02 -0.80 12.05
C TYR A 68 -6.80 -0.47 11.19
N LEU A 69 -7.07 -0.14 9.93
CA LEU A 69 -6.11 0.38 8.96
C LEU A 69 -6.44 1.85 8.69
N ILE A 70 -5.53 2.75 9.03
CA ILE A 70 -5.68 4.18 8.77
C ILE A 70 -4.78 4.53 7.57
N VAL A 71 -5.34 5.16 6.55
CA VAL A 71 -4.66 5.53 5.31
C VAL A 71 -4.82 7.03 5.09
N ALA A 72 -3.71 7.76 5.03
CA ALA A 72 -3.74 9.18 4.66
C ALA A 72 -3.88 9.35 3.15
N ASP A 73 -4.50 10.45 2.73
CA ASP A 73 -4.49 10.88 1.35
C ASP A 73 -3.09 11.31 0.89
N LEU A 74 -2.87 11.31 -0.43
CA LEU A 74 -1.58 11.61 -1.02
C LEU A 74 -1.02 12.97 -0.53
N GLY A 75 0.20 12.94 -0.01
CA GLY A 75 0.91 14.11 0.52
C GLY A 75 0.52 14.53 1.94
N TRP A 76 -0.44 13.84 2.57
CA TRP A 76 -0.72 13.96 4.00
C TRP A 76 0.12 12.99 4.81
N SER A 77 0.26 13.26 6.11
CA SER A 77 1.06 12.43 7.00
C SER A 77 0.38 12.22 8.34
N LEU A 78 0.32 10.96 8.75
CA LEU A 78 -0.11 10.51 10.07
C LEU A 78 1.11 10.52 11.01
N THR A 79 0.98 11.19 12.15
CA THR A 79 1.98 11.16 13.21
C THR A 79 1.33 11.37 14.56
N THR A 80 2.12 11.44 15.62
CA THR A 80 1.66 11.84 16.95
C THR A 80 2.34 13.13 17.38
N THR A 81 1.74 13.87 18.32
CA THR A 81 2.34 15.09 18.88
C THR A 81 3.74 14.80 19.45
N GLN A 82 3.88 13.67 20.15
CA GLN A 82 5.17 13.22 20.70
C GLN A 82 6.22 13.02 19.59
N LYS A 83 5.89 12.28 18.53
CA LYS A 83 6.82 12.03 17.42
C LYS A 83 7.16 13.31 16.66
N LEU A 84 6.19 14.18 16.46
CA LEU A 84 6.40 15.46 15.79
C LEU A 84 7.39 16.32 16.57
N ASN A 85 7.24 16.41 17.91
CA ASN A 85 8.13 17.18 18.77
C ASN A 85 9.54 16.58 18.90
N GLN A 86 9.68 15.26 18.80
CA GLN A 86 10.97 14.57 18.82
C GLN A 86 11.72 14.68 17.48
N SER A 87 11.00 14.92 16.39
CA SER A 87 11.57 14.96 15.05
C SER A 87 12.27 16.28 14.79
N LYS A 88 13.58 16.24 14.53
CA LYS A 88 14.37 17.43 14.16
C LYS A 88 13.99 18.00 12.79
N SER A 89 13.38 17.17 11.93
CA SER A 89 12.89 17.54 10.60
C SER A 89 11.73 16.63 10.21
N PHE A 90 10.77 17.18 9.48
CA PHE A 90 9.73 16.40 8.80
C PHE A 90 10.25 15.94 7.44
N PRO A 91 9.88 14.74 6.95
CA PRO A 91 10.30 14.28 5.63
C PRO A 91 9.77 15.19 4.52
N GLY A 92 10.60 15.48 3.52
CA GLY A 92 10.22 16.26 2.33
C GLY A 92 9.49 15.43 1.26
N GLY A 93 9.49 14.12 1.37
CA GLY A 93 8.78 13.18 0.51
C GLY A 93 8.53 11.86 1.23
N MET A 94 7.49 11.14 0.82
CA MET A 94 7.04 9.91 1.48
C MET A 94 6.43 8.92 0.49
N HIS A 95 6.27 7.67 0.91
CA HIS A 95 5.69 6.58 0.14
C HIS A 95 4.78 5.72 1.04
N GLY A 96 4.13 4.71 0.44
CA GLY A 96 3.25 3.78 1.14
C GLY A 96 1.78 4.21 1.18
N TYR A 97 1.43 5.27 0.43
CA TYR A 97 0.04 5.61 0.14
C TYR A 97 -0.61 4.52 -0.73
N ASP A 98 -1.89 4.73 -1.04
CA ASP A 98 -2.62 3.91 -1.98
C ASP A 98 -1.84 3.70 -3.30
N SER A 99 -1.69 2.44 -3.71
CA SER A 99 -0.95 2.04 -4.91
C SER A 99 -1.57 2.52 -6.21
N ASN A 100 -2.83 3.00 -6.20
CA ASN A 100 -3.47 3.61 -7.37
C ASN A 100 -2.96 5.02 -7.69
N TYR A 101 -2.26 5.68 -6.77
CA TYR A 101 -1.63 6.96 -7.06
C TYR A 101 -0.43 6.75 -8.00
N LEU A 102 -0.38 7.52 -9.08
CA LEU A 102 0.70 7.46 -10.07
C LEU A 102 2.07 7.69 -9.42
N GLU A 103 2.12 8.51 -8.36
CA GLU A 103 3.28 8.81 -7.55
C GLU A 103 3.83 7.58 -6.81
N MET A 104 3.00 6.57 -6.57
CA MET A 104 3.38 5.29 -5.94
C MET A 104 3.75 4.21 -6.96
N HIS A 105 3.61 4.47 -8.26
CA HIS A 105 3.95 3.50 -9.29
C HIS A 105 5.47 3.31 -9.40
N GLY A 106 5.89 2.06 -9.58
CA GLY A 106 7.26 1.72 -9.94
C GLY A 106 7.54 1.91 -11.42
N ILE A 107 8.82 1.81 -11.78
CA ILE A 107 9.26 1.84 -13.18
C ILE A 107 9.62 0.41 -13.61
N PHE A 108 9.22 0.03 -14.83
CA PHE A 108 9.57 -1.25 -15.43
C PHE A 108 10.23 -1.04 -16.79
N PHE A 109 11.41 -1.64 -16.97
CA PHE A 109 12.10 -1.75 -18.25
C PHE A 109 12.60 -3.18 -18.42
N ALA A 110 12.41 -3.73 -19.62
CA ALA A 110 12.93 -5.04 -19.99
C ALA A 110 13.69 -4.94 -21.32
N ASN A 111 14.90 -5.49 -21.35
CA ASN A 111 15.73 -5.53 -22.56
C ASN A 111 16.48 -6.85 -22.61
N GLY A 112 16.43 -7.53 -23.75
CA GLY A 112 17.09 -8.82 -23.93
C GLY A 112 16.55 -9.61 -25.12
N PRO A 113 17.11 -10.79 -25.40
CA PRO A 113 16.71 -11.62 -26.54
C PRO A 113 15.24 -12.05 -26.46
N SER A 114 14.70 -12.27 -25.26
CA SER A 114 13.32 -12.71 -25.03
C SER A 114 12.28 -11.60 -25.20
N PHE A 115 12.69 -10.33 -25.15
CA PHE A 115 11.78 -9.18 -25.11
C PHE A 115 11.75 -8.43 -26.45
N LYS A 116 10.56 -7.98 -26.87
CA LYS A 116 10.43 -7.10 -28.04
C LYS A 116 11.16 -5.77 -27.79
N SER A 117 11.78 -5.23 -28.84
CA SER A 117 12.44 -3.93 -28.78
C SER A 117 11.48 -2.81 -29.15
N GLY A 118 11.61 -1.65 -28.50
CA GLY A 118 10.83 -0.45 -28.84
C GLY A 118 9.33 -0.52 -28.50
N VAL A 119 8.90 -1.51 -27.72
CA VAL A 119 7.50 -1.64 -27.31
C VAL A 119 7.27 -0.88 -26.00
N ARG A 120 6.18 -0.11 -25.97
CA ARG A 120 5.63 0.50 -24.76
C ARG A 120 4.31 -0.18 -24.43
N ILE A 121 4.10 -0.50 -23.16
CA ILE A 121 2.89 -1.15 -22.66
C ILE A 121 2.24 -0.26 -21.60
N ASP A 122 0.97 -0.53 -21.32
CA ASP A 122 0.25 0.07 -20.20
C ASP A 122 0.83 -0.40 -18.85
N SER A 123 0.53 0.34 -17.79
CA SER A 123 0.93 -0.04 -16.43
C SER A 123 0.29 -1.36 -16.02
N PHE A 124 1.03 -2.16 -15.26
CA PHE A 124 0.56 -3.42 -14.72
C PHE A 124 1.08 -3.62 -13.29
N GLU A 125 0.43 -4.49 -12.53
CA GLU A 125 0.82 -4.76 -11.14
C GLU A 125 2.11 -5.58 -11.05
N ASN A 126 2.96 -5.27 -10.08
CA ASN A 126 4.27 -5.92 -9.92
C ASN A 126 4.19 -7.44 -9.63
N ILE A 127 3.05 -7.96 -9.19
CA ILE A 127 2.80 -9.41 -9.03
C ILE A 127 3.02 -10.19 -10.34
N ASN A 128 2.92 -9.51 -11.49
CA ASN A 128 3.17 -10.07 -12.82
C ASN A 128 4.65 -10.20 -13.16
N LEU A 129 5.57 -9.65 -12.36
CA LEU A 129 7.00 -9.78 -12.60
C LEU A 129 7.47 -11.22 -12.44
N TYR A 130 6.96 -11.94 -11.44
CA TYR A 130 7.33 -13.34 -11.21
C TYR A 130 7.09 -14.25 -12.44
N PRO A 131 5.88 -14.30 -13.04
CA PRO A 131 5.66 -15.14 -14.22
C PRO A 131 6.41 -14.62 -15.47
N ILE A 132 6.67 -13.31 -15.59
CA ILE A 132 7.53 -12.75 -16.64
C ILE A 132 8.96 -13.30 -16.51
N ILE A 133 9.50 -13.32 -15.29
CA ILE A 133 10.83 -13.87 -15.00
C ILE A 133 10.85 -15.38 -15.30
N CYS A 134 9.86 -16.14 -14.82
CA CYS A 134 9.77 -17.58 -15.08
C CYS A 134 9.74 -17.88 -16.57
N LYS A 135 8.92 -17.15 -17.35
CA LYS A 135 8.87 -17.31 -18.80
C LYS A 135 10.19 -16.96 -19.47
N THR A 136 10.87 -15.90 -19.02
CA THR A 136 12.18 -15.49 -19.56
C THR A 136 13.25 -16.56 -19.33
N LEU A 137 13.17 -17.27 -18.21
CA LEU A 137 14.09 -18.35 -17.82
C LEU A 137 13.64 -19.74 -18.30
N GLU A 138 12.52 -19.84 -19.02
CA GLU A 138 11.93 -21.11 -19.48
C GLU A 138 11.63 -22.11 -18.35
N ILE A 139 11.27 -21.62 -17.17
CA ILE A 139 10.89 -22.45 -16.02
C ILE A 139 9.39 -22.38 -15.75
N PRO A 140 8.76 -23.49 -15.29
CA PRO A 140 7.35 -23.46 -14.90
C PRO A 140 7.16 -22.60 -13.65
N PRO A 141 6.20 -21.64 -13.66
CA PRO A 141 5.88 -20.87 -12.46
C PRO A 141 5.11 -21.73 -11.45
N TYR A 142 5.25 -21.42 -10.16
CA TYR A 142 4.47 -22.04 -9.09
C TYR A 142 3.01 -21.59 -9.14
N LYS A 143 2.04 -22.51 -9.32
CA LYS A 143 0.66 -22.18 -9.71
C LYS A 143 -0.38 -22.14 -8.59
N GLU A 144 0.03 -22.03 -7.33
CA GLU A 144 -0.94 -21.85 -6.25
C GLU A 144 -1.30 -20.38 -6.09
N ASN A 145 -2.59 -20.06 -5.87
CA ASN A 145 -3.09 -18.70 -5.67
C ASN A 145 -2.61 -17.71 -6.75
N VAL A 146 -2.90 -18.03 -8.01
CA VAL A 146 -2.47 -17.23 -9.16
C VAL A 146 -3.30 -15.95 -9.28
N TYR A 147 -2.62 -14.81 -9.23
CA TYR A 147 -3.20 -13.47 -9.42
C TYR A 147 -2.66 -12.73 -10.66
N TRP A 148 -1.80 -13.38 -11.45
CA TRP A 148 -1.18 -12.71 -12.59
C TRP A 148 -2.07 -12.67 -13.84
N ASP A 149 -1.90 -11.61 -14.63
CA ASP A 149 -2.48 -11.44 -15.95
C ASP A 149 -1.70 -12.25 -16.99
N TYR A 150 -2.33 -13.33 -17.45
CA TYR A 150 -1.77 -14.19 -18.50
C TYR A 150 -1.59 -13.48 -19.85
N ASN A 151 -2.28 -12.37 -20.10
CA ASN A 151 -2.11 -11.62 -21.35
C ASN A 151 -0.69 -11.03 -21.46
N LEU A 152 -0.10 -10.59 -20.34
CA LEU A 152 1.28 -10.09 -20.30
C LEU A 152 2.30 -11.17 -20.68
N LEU A 153 1.94 -12.44 -20.50
CA LEU A 153 2.76 -13.58 -20.89
C LEU A 153 2.55 -13.98 -22.36
N ASN A 154 1.73 -13.27 -23.13
CA ASN A 154 1.56 -13.56 -24.55
C ASN A 154 2.72 -12.97 -25.39
N ASN A 155 3.15 -13.69 -26.43
CA ASN A 155 4.17 -13.23 -27.39
C ASN A 155 3.67 -12.05 -28.25
N SER A 156 2.38 -11.71 -28.18
CA SER A 156 1.85 -10.52 -28.82
C SER A 156 2.24 -9.22 -28.11
N ILE A 157 2.51 -9.25 -26.79
CA ILE A 157 2.70 -8.03 -25.98
C ILE A 157 4.18 -7.76 -25.68
N ILE A 158 4.78 -8.52 -24.76
CA ILE A 158 6.12 -8.22 -24.19
C ILE A 158 7.22 -9.10 -24.81
N PHE A 159 6.89 -10.36 -25.08
CA PHE A 159 7.85 -11.37 -25.52
C PHE A 159 7.94 -11.47 -27.04
N LYS A 160 9.10 -11.89 -27.57
CA LYS A 160 9.24 -12.23 -29.00
C LYS A 160 8.52 -13.52 -29.37
#